data_AF-A0AA91J0H9-F1
#
_entry.id   AF-A0AA91J0H9-F1
#
_cell.length_a   1.000
_cell.length_b   1.000
_cell.length_c   1.000
_cell.angle_alpha   90.00
_cell.angle_beta   90.00
_cell.angle_gamma   90.00
#
_symmetry.space_group_name_H-M   'P 1'
#
loop_
_entity.id
_entity.type
_entity.pdbx_description
1 polymer ?
#
loop_
_entity_poly.entity_id
_entity_poly.type
_entity_poly.pdbx_seq_one_letter_code
_entity_poly.pdbx_strand_id
1 'polypeptide(L)'
;MKEPEIHGNPVSNEGSIVTVDYGYDLHLAIAEWAPFDVRVYRFADRTHGILGEYTDLIVCTKPASAKADRTAIQPTRPETRFDRWLARFAKRARSLDR
;
A
#
# COMPACT_ATOMS: atom_id res chain seq x y z
N MET A 1 -7.33 -25.16 -1.82
CA MET A 1 -7.57 -24.29 -3.01
C MET A 1 -9.06 -24.37 -3.32
N LYS A 2 -9.74 -23.23 -3.48
CA LYS A 2 -11.16 -23.19 -3.89
C LYS A 2 -11.25 -23.57 -5.37
N GLU A 3 -12.27 -24.33 -5.75
CA GLU A 3 -12.51 -24.64 -7.17
C GLU A 3 -12.87 -23.33 -7.91
N PRO A 4 -12.38 -23.13 -9.15
CA PRO A 4 -12.65 -21.93 -9.91
C PRO A 4 -14.13 -21.83 -10.26
N GLU A 5 -14.76 -20.70 -9.92
CA GLU A 5 -16.17 -20.44 -10.21
C GLU A 5 -16.29 -19.79 -11.60
N ILE A 6 -17.07 -20.39 -12.49
CA ILE A 6 -17.25 -19.92 -13.88
C ILE A 6 -18.66 -19.39 -14.05
N HIS A 7 -18.82 -18.13 -14.44
CA HIS A 7 -20.12 -17.51 -14.75
C HIS A 7 -20.27 -17.30 -16.26
N GLY A 8 -21.50 -17.06 -16.72
CA GLY A 8 -21.77 -16.76 -18.13
C GLY A 8 -21.06 -15.49 -18.61
N ASN A 9 -20.57 -15.51 -19.85
CA ASN A 9 -19.89 -14.38 -20.50
C ASN A 9 -20.66 -13.98 -21.78
N PRO A 10 -21.06 -12.71 -21.96
CA PRO A 10 -21.76 -12.28 -23.18
C PRO A 10 -20.90 -12.36 -24.45
N VAL A 11 -19.58 -12.55 -24.32
CA VAL A 11 -18.62 -12.66 -25.45
C VAL A 11 -18.30 -14.11 -25.82
N SER A 12 -18.44 -15.08 -24.91
CA SER A 12 -18.12 -16.49 -25.15
C SER A 12 -18.98 -17.44 -24.33
N ASN A 13 -19.40 -18.55 -24.96
CA ASN A 13 -20.14 -19.63 -24.30
C ASN A 13 -19.30 -20.47 -23.33
N GLU A 14 -17.97 -20.28 -23.32
CA GLU A 14 -17.05 -20.96 -22.38
C GLU A 14 -17.12 -20.36 -20.96
N GLY A 15 -17.84 -19.24 -20.80
CA GLY A 15 -17.94 -18.52 -19.54
C GLY A 15 -16.72 -17.64 -19.26
N SER A 16 -16.67 -17.07 -18.07
CA SER A 16 -15.50 -16.36 -17.54
C SER A 16 -15.20 -16.82 -16.14
N ILE A 17 -13.90 -17.01 -15.86
CA ILE A 17 -13.42 -17.25 -14.50
C ILE A 17 -13.81 -16.03 -13.67
N VAL A 18 -14.65 -16.26 -12.68
CA VAL A 18 -14.96 -15.27 -11.66
C VAL A 18 -14.05 -15.56 -10.49
N THR A 19 -13.23 -14.58 -10.14
CA THR A 19 -12.52 -14.58 -8.87
C THR A 19 -13.47 -14.03 -7.80
N VAL A 20 -14.40 -14.89 -7.39
CA VAL A 20 -15.34 -14.72 -6.26
C VAL A 20 -14.44 -14.71 -5.01
N ASP A 21 -14.13 -13.59 -4.34
CA ASP A 21 -15.02 -12.83 -3.45
C ASP A 21 -14.41 -11.46 -3.02
N TYR A 22 -14.06 -10.56 -3.95
CA TYR A 22 -13.52 -9.23 -3.57
C TYR A 22 -14.58 -8.26 -3.01
N GLY A 23 -15.85 -8.66 -2.95
CA GLY A 23 -16.93 -7.82 -2.42
C GLY A 23 -17.15 -8.02 -0.92
N TYR A 24 -17.65 -9.20 -0.54
CA TYR A 24 -18.12 -9.45 0.81
C TYR A 24 -16.96 -9.70 1.79
N ASP A 25 -16.00 -10.55 1.41
CA ASP A 25 -14.94 -11.03 2.32
C ASP A 25 -13.59 -10.34 2.14
N LEU A 26 -13.51 -9.31 1.30
CA LEU A 26 -12.26 -8.60 1.04
C LEU A 26 -11.63 -8.03 2.30
N HIS A 27 -12.44 -7.55 3.24
CA HIS A 27 -11.95 -7.06 4.53
C HIS A 27 -11.25 -8.15 5.36
N LEU A 28 -11.72 -9.40 5.28
CA LEU A 28 -11.08 -10.57 5.92
C LEU A 28 -9.76 -10.90 5.24
N ALA A 29 -9.77 -10.94 3.90
CA ALA A 29 -8.56 -11.21 3.13
C ALA A 29 -7.47 -10.17 3.40
N ILE A 30 -7.81 -8.88 3.46
CA ILE A 30 -6.85 -7.81 3.80
C ILE A 30 -6.29 -7.99 5.20
N ALA A 31 -7.14 -8.33 6.18
CA ALA A 31 -6.71 -8.55 7.56
C ALA A 31 -5.80 -9.78 7.70
N GLU A 32 -5.98 -10.79 6.85
CA GLU A 32 -5.12 -11.97 6.78
C GLU A 32 -3.77 -11.67 6.10
N TRP A 33 -3.81 -10.95 4.98
CA TRP A 33 -2.62 -10.72 4.14
C TRP A 33 -1.68 -9.66 4.68
N ALA A 34 -2.18 -8.74 5.51
CA ALA A 34 -1.39 -7.63 6.02
C ALA A 34 -1.78 -7.26 7.45
N PRO A 35 -0.82 -6.77 8.26
CA PRO A 35 -1.06 -6.43 9.66
C PRO A 35 -1.75 -5.06 9.78
N PHE A 36 -2.93 -4.90 9.17
CA PHE A 36 -3.76 -3.70 9.32
C PHE A 36 -4.87 -3.92 10.34
N ASP A 37 -5.26 -2.86 11.06
CA ASP A 37 -6.60 -2.78 11.66
C ASP A 37 -7.58 -2.43 10.53
N VAL A 38 -8.42 -3.37 10.15
CA VAL A 38 -9.35 -3.26 9.02
C VAL A 38 -10.76 -2.99 9.53
N ARG A 39 -11.40 -1.93 9.04
CA ARG A 39 -12.78 -1.58 9.39
C ARG A 39 -13.61 -1.38 8.14
N VAL A 40 -14.85 -1.86 8.17
CA VAL A 40 -15.83 -1.66 7.11
C VAL A 40 -16.87 -0.65 7.60
N TYR A 41 -17.09 0.41 6.83
CA TYR A 41 -18.15 1.38 7.06
C TYR A 41 -19.17 1.27 5.94
N ARG A 42 -20.43 1.02 6.31
CA ARG A 42 -21.56 1.07 5.41
C ARG A 42 -22.41 2.27 5.77
N PHE A 43 -22.72 3.11 4.79
CA PHE A 43 -23.59 4.25 5.02
C PHE A 43 -24.52 4.49 3.83
N ALA A 44 -25.58 5.22 4.12
CA ALA A 44 -26.56 5.70 3.16
C ALA A 44 -26.82 7.17 3.49
N ASP A 45 -26.64 8.04 2.51
CA ASP A 45 -26.85 9.48 2.66
C ASP A 45 -27.87 9.97 1.65
N ARG A 46 -29.14 9.98 2.09
CA ARG A 46 -30.24 10.45 1.27
C ARG A 46 -30.13 11.93 0.93
N THR A 47 -29.57 12.75 1.82
CA THR A 47 -29.50 14.20 1.64
C THR A 47 -28.56 14.58 0.51
N HIS A 48 -27.51 13.79 0.28
CA HIS A 48 -26.55 13.94 -0.81
C HIS A 48 -26.78 12.96 -1.97
N GLY A 49 -27.88 12.20 -1.97
CA GLY A 49 -28.22 11.26 -3.04
C GLY A 49 -27.35 9.99 -3.10
N ILE A 50 -26.66 9.64 -2.01
CA ILE A 50 -25.82 8.43 -1.90
C ILE A 50 -26.68 7.31 -1.36
N LEU A 51 -27.48 6.72 -2.24
CA LEU A 51 -28.35 5.57 -1.97
C LEU A 51 -28.11 4.55 -3.08
N GLY A 52 -27.41 3.46 -2.76
CA GLY A 52 -27.08 2.43 -3.72
C GLY A 52 -26.43 1.23 -3.04
N GLU A 53 -26.31 0.16 -3.80
CA GLU A 53 -25.49 -0.98 -3.41
C GLU A 53 -24.00 -0.60 -3.50
N TYR A 54 -23.14 -1.34 -2.81
CA TYR A 54 -21.68 -1.14 -2.82
C TYR A 54 -21.19 0.20 -2.24
N THR A 55 -21.90 0.79 -1.27
CA THR A 55 -21.45 1.98 -0.52
C THR A 55 -20.52 1.66 0.66
N ASP A 56 -19.86 0.50 0.62
CA ASP A 56 -18.94 0.04 1.65
C ASP A 56 -17.57 0.71 1.50
N LEU A 57 -17.06 1.28 2.60
CA LEU A 57 -15.70 1.80 2.70
C LEU A 57 -14.86 0.89 3.58
N ILE A 58 -13.74 0.38 3.04
CA ILE A 58 -12.76 -0.39 3.80
C ILE A 58 -11.61 0.53 4.20
N VAL A 59 -11.42 0.73 5.51
CA VAL A 59 -10.34 1.53 6.07
C VAL A 59 -9.29 0.62 6.69
N CYS A 60 -8.07 0.69 6.18
CA CYS A 60 -6.93 -0.10 6.64
C CYS A 60 -5.95 0.80 7.39
N THR A 61 -5.83 0.60 8.70
CA THR A 61 -4.94 1.41 9.55
C THR A 61 -3.68 0.63 9.90
N LYS A 62 -2.50 1.19 9.60
CA LYS A 62 -1.23 0.61 10.05
C LYS A 62 -1.14 0.70 11.59
N PRO A 63 -0.86 -0.40 12.31
CA PRO A 63 -0.79 -0.40 13.76
C PRO A 63 0.31 0.53 14.26
N ALA A 64 0.08 1.17 15.40
CA ALA A 64 1.00 2.13 15.99
C ALA A 64 2.37 1.51 16.31
N SER A 65 2.42 0.23 16.67
CA SER A 65 3.66 -0.54 16.89
C SER A 65 4.57 -0.54 15.65
N ALA A 66 3.99 -0.54 14.45
CA ALA A 66 4.74 -0.55 13.20
C ALA A 66 5.27 0.84 12.78
N LYS A 67 5.02 1.90 13.56
CA LYS A 67 5.72 3.19 13.42
C LYS A 67 7.12 3.15 14.06
N ALA A 68 7.35 2.32 15.08
CA ALA A 68 8.65 2.22 15.75
C ALA A 68 9.77 1.77 14.80
N ASP A 69 9.43 0.93 13.83
CA ASP A 69 10.35 0.38 12.82
C ASP A 69 10.81 1.41 11.76
N ARG A 70 10.14 2.56 11.64
CA ARG A 70 10.57 3.64 10.73
C ARG A 70 11.88 4.30 11.17
N THR A 71 12.29 4.11 12.42
CA THR A 71 13.55 4.65 12.96
C THR A 71 14.77 3.87 12.45
N ALA A 72 14.57 2.66 11.91
CA ALA A 72 15.66 1.80 11.42
C ALA A 72 16.17 2.20 10.02
N ILE A 73 15.39 2.97 9.24
CA ILE A 73 15.81 3.49 7.95
C ILE A 73 16.37 4.89 8.18
N GLN A 74 17.64 4.98 8.57
CA GLN A 74 18.35 6.25 8.39
C GLN A 74 18.37 6.53 6.88
N PRO A 75 17.84 7.68 6.40
CA PRO A 75 18.06 8.08 5.03
C PRO A 75 19.56 8.29 4.89
N THR A 76 20.26 7.34 4.25
CA THR A 76 21.62 7.57 3.82
C THR A 76 21.53 8.66 2.77
N ARG A 77 21.85 9.90 3.15
CA ARG A 77 21.94 11.01 2.19
C ARG A 77 22.91 10.54 1.10
N PRO A 78 22.46 10.38 -0.16
CA PRO A 78 23.36 9.92 -1.20
C PRO A 78 24.47 10.95 -1.35
N GLU A 79 25.72 10.48 -1.34
CA GLU A 79 26.91 11.30 -1.49
C GLU A 79 26.82 12.14 -2.77
N THR A 80 26.73 13.45 -2.61
CA THR A 80 26.56 14.35 -3.74
C THR A 80 27.91 14.63 -4.41
N ARG A 81 27.87 15.09 -5.66
CA ARG A 81 29.08 15.58 -6.36
C ARG A 81 29.78 16.71 -5.59
N PHE A 82 29.00 17.48 -4.82
CA PHE A 82 29.50 18.54 -3.95
C PHE A 82 30.24 17.99 -2.73
N ASP A 83 29.73 16.93 -2.10
CA ASP A 83 30.40 16.26 -0.97
C ASP A 83 31.75 15.68 -1.40
N ARG A 84 31.81 15.08 -2.60
CA ARG A 84 33.07 14.61 -3.21
C ARG A 84 34.02 15.75 -3.52
N TRP A 85 33.51 16.90 -3.96
CA TRP A 85 34.32 18.10 -4.22
C TRP A 85 34.90 18.65 -2.91
N LEU A 86 34.09 18.82 -1.86
CA LEU A 86 34.55 19.27 -0.53
C LEU A 86 35.61 18.35 0.06
N ALA A 87 35.43 17.03 -0.02
CA ALA A 87 36.42 16.07 0.46
C ALA A 87 37.77 16.20 -0.27
N ARG A 88 37.76 16.48 -1.58
CA ARG A 88 38.98 16.74 -2.36
C ARG A 88 39.64 18.05 -1.95
N PHE A 89 38.87 19.10 -1.68
CA PHE A 89 39.41 20.37 -1.17
C PHE A 89 40.06 20.21 0.19
N ALA A 90 39.38 19.53 1.13
CA ALA A 90 39.92 19.26 2.46
C ALA A 90 41.20 18.41 2.41
N LYS A 91 41.29 17.44 1.49
CA LYS A 91 42.52 16.64 1.29
C LYS A 91 43.67 17.49 0.73
N ARG A 92 43.37 18.45 -0.15
CA ARG A 92 44.36 19.33 -0.78
C ARG A 92 44.88 20.41 0.18
N ALA A 93 44.02 20.93 1.05
CA ALA A 93 44.42 21.84 2.12
C ALA A 93 45.40 21.14 3.10
N ARG A 94 45.11 19.89 3.48
CA ARG A 94 45.99 19.10 4.37
C ARG A 94 47.33 18.70 3.76
N SER A 95 47.47 18.72 2.43
CA SER A 95 48.75 18.44 1.75
C SER A 95 49.61 19.68 1.54
N LEU A 96 49.06 20.89 1.75
CA LEU A 96 49.78 22.16 1.64
C LEU A 96 50.35 22.62 2.98
N ASP A 97 49.94 21.98 4.08
CA ASP A 97 50.37 22.24 5.46
C ASP A 97 51.51 21.28 5.88
N ARG A 98 52.24 20.69 4.92
CA ARG A 98 53.29 19.70 5.14
C ARG A 98 54.50 19.94 4.25
#